data_AF-A0A2N0KJX8-F1
#
_entry.id   AF-A0A2N0KJX8-F1
#
_cell.length_a   1.000
_cell.length_b   1.000
_cell.length_c   1.000
_cell.angle_alpha   90.00
_cell.angle_beta   90.00
_cell.angle_gamma   90.00
#
_symmetry.space_group_name_H-M   'P 1'
#
loop_
_entity.id
_entity.type
_entity.pdbx_description
1 polymer ?
#
loop_
_entity_poly.entity_id
_entity_poly.type
_entity_poly.pdbx_seq_one_letter_code
_entity_poly.pdbx_strand_id
1 'polypeptide(L)'
;MQWRLWGKSGSQELPAVVKNTLMSQFGMTPESVEKLRFLGQPGRQGNQRVQSIRVFDPALISGGAGGKAKYLDLGLQFSGDRKALVFEGYLAEDGTVFLTDRRPSMVAH
;
A
#
# COMPACT_ATOMS: atom_id res chain seq x y z
N MET A 1 4.48 -16.10 -11.62
CA MET A 1 3.71 -15.31 -12.61
C MET A 1 3.15 -13.98 -12.02
N GLN A 2 3.80 -13.36 -11.03
CA GLN A 2 3.24 -12.21 -10.27
C GLN A 2 3.73 -10.82 -10.78
N TRP A 3 4.61 -10.82 -11.78
CA TRP A 3 5.35 -9.66 -12.27
C TRP A 3 4.60 -8.74 -13.23
N ARG A 4 3.40 -9.14 -13.68
CA ARG A 4 2.58 -8.37 -14.62
C ARG A 4 1.95 -7.11 -14.02
N LEU A 5 2.17 -6.82 -12.74
CA LEU A 5 1.60 -5.67 -12.05
C LEU A 5 2.48 -4.41 -12.09
N TRP A 6 3.74 -4.49 -12.55
CA TRP A 6 4.67 -3.36 -12.60
C TRP A 6 4.29 -2.24 -13.60
N GLY A 7 3.30 -2.46 -14.47
CA GLY A 7 2.91 -1.50 -15.52
C GLY A 7 1.52 -0.91 -15.42
N LYS A 8 0.73 -1.23 -14.37
CA LYS A 8 -0.64 -0.75 -14.25
C LYS A 8 -0.68 0.49 -13.34
N SER A 9 -0.82 1.65 -13.96
CA SER A 9 -0.85 2.98 -13.34
C SER A 9 -2.21 3.30 -12.69
N GLY A 10 -2.68 2.46 -11.77
CA GLY A 10 -3.94 2.68 -11.04
C GLY A 10 -4.09 1.81 -9.80
N SER A 11 -5.05 2.15 -8.95
CA SER A 11 -5.40 1.41 -7.73
C SER A 11 -5.74 -0.05 -8.05
N GLN A 12 -5.05 -1.00 -7.41
CA GLN A 12 -5.24 -2.44 -7.61
C GLN A 12 -5.69 -3.15 -6.35
N GLU A 13 -6.19 -4.37 -6.51
CA GLU A 13 -6.31 -5.30 -5.39
C GLU A 13 -4.94 -5.70 -4.84
N LEU A 14 -4.89 -6.04 -3.56
CA LEU A 14 -3.66 -6.48 -2.91
C LEU A 14 -3.22 -7.85 -3.46
N PRO A 15 -1.94 -8.01 -3.86
CA PRO A 15 -1.39 -9.33 -4.15
C PRO A 15 -1.52 -10.25 -2.93
N ALA A 16 -1.73 -11.56 -3.16
CA ALA A 16 -1.90 -12.54 -2.07
C ALA A 16 -0.77 -12.50 -1.03
N VAL A 17 0.48 -12.30 -1.47
CA VAL A 17 1.63 -12.18 -0.57
C VAL A 17 1.54 -10.96 0.36
N VAL A 18 1.02 -9.84 -0.14
CA VAL A 18 0.79 -8.64 0.66
C VAL A 18 -0.38 -8.85 1.62
N LYS A 19 -1.49 -9.45 1.16
CA LYS A 19 -2.63 -9.81 2.03
C LYS A 19 -2.18 -10.69 3.21
N ASN A 20 -1.42 -11.74 2.92
CA ASN A 20 -0.89 -12.65 3.94
C ASN A 20 0.02 -11.93 4.93
N THR A 21 0.88 -11.04 4.44
CA THR A 21 1.76 -10.23 5.31
C THR A 21 0.96 -9.31 6.23
N LEU A 22 -0.08 -8.67 5.73
CA LEU A 22 -0.96 -7.81 6.54
C LEU A 22 -1.68 -8.59 7.64
N MET A 23 -2.18 -9.79 7.33
CA MET A 23 -2.84 -10.64 8.31
C MET A 23 -1.85 -11.19 9.34
N SER A 24 -0.67 -11.66 8.92
CA SER A 24 0.28 -12.32 9.81
C SER A 24 1.12 -11.38 10.66
N GLN A 25 1.61 -10.27 10.09
CA GLN A 25 2.49 -9.32 10.80
C GLN A 25 1.71 -8.24 11.55
N PHE A 26 0.56 -7.80 11.02
CA PHE A 26 -0.20 -6.68 11.58
C PHE A 26 -1.55 -7.10 12.18
N GLY A 27 -1.87 -8.41 12.18
CA GLY A 27 -3.09 -8.94 12.78
C GLY A 27 -4.38 -8.45 12.13
N MET A 28 -4.33 -8.02 10.86
CA MET A 28 -5.52 -7.53 10.16
C MET A 28 -6.50 -8.67 9.87
N THR A 29 -7.80 -8.38 9.96
CA THR A 29 -8.82 -9.34 9.56
C THR A 29 -8.91 -9.45 8.04
N PRO A 30 -9.33 -10.61 7.49
CA PRO A 30 -9.53 -10.76 6.05
C PRO A 30 -10.46 -9.69 5.47
N GLU A 31 -11.55 -9.40 6.17
CA GLU A 31 -12.55 -8.40 5.77
C GLU A 31 -11.96 -6.98 5.67
N SER A 32 -11.07 -6.60 6.58
CA SER A 32 -10.37 -5.32 6.50
C SER A 32 -9.39 -5.28 5.35
N VAL A 33 -8.65 -6.38 5.12
CA VAL A 33 -7.66 -6.49 4.03
C VAL A 33 -8.32 -6.41 2.65
N GLU A 34 -9.51 -7.00 2.45
CA GLU A 34 -10.21 -6.97 1.14
C GLU A 34 -10.65 -5.55 0.72
N LYS A 35 -10.83 -4.65 1.67
CA LYS A 35 -11.22 -3.26 1.41
C LYS A 35 -10.05 -2.40 0.95
N LEU A 36 -8.82 -2.81 1.28
CA LEU A 36 -7.62 -2.05 0.97
C LEU A 36 -7.24 -2.16 -0.50
N ARG A 37 -6.50 -1.15 -0.96
CA ARG A 37 -6.00 -1.06 -2.32
C ARG A 37 -4.51 -0.83 -2.33
N PHE A 38 -3.92 -1.17 -3.47
CA PHE A 38 -2.50 -1.24 -3.70
C PHE A 38 -2.11 -0.28 -4.82
N LEU A 39 -1.04 0.48 -4.57
CA LEU A 39 -0.31 1.21 -5.60
C LEU A 39 1.15 0.78 -5.54
N GLY A 40 1.69 0.42 -6.69
CA GLY A 40 3.09 0.03 -6.82
C GLY A 40 3.80 0.86 -7.87
N GLN A 41 5.06 1.17 -7.62
CA GLN A 41 5.96 1.75 -8.61
C GLN A 41 7.30 1.00 -8.61
N PRO A 42 7.97 0.88 -9.77
CA PRO A 42 9.32 0.34 -9.81
C PRO A 42 10.27 1.16 -8.93
N GLY A 43 11.17 0.46 -8.21
CA GLY A 43 12.16 1.05 -7.34
C GLY A 43 13.41 0.17 -7.21
N ARG A 44 14.35 0.62 -6.38
CA ARG A 44 15.57 -0.13 -6.05
C ARG A 44 15.87 0.02 -4.57
N GLN A 45 16.31 -1.07 -3.95
CA GLN A 45 16.87 -1.07 -2.61
C GLN A 45 18.29 -1.65 -2.70
N GLY A 46 19.29 -0.78 -2.59
CA GLY A 46 20.67 -1.13 -2.91
C GLY A 46 20.79 -1.69 -4.34
N ASN A 47 21.32 -2.91 -4.46
CA ASN A 47 21.48 -3.59 -5.75
C ASN A 47 20.24 -4.40 -6.18
N GLN A 48 19.23 -4.55 -5.33
CA GLN A 48 18.04 -5.34 -5.63
C GLN A 48 16.95 -4.45 -6.24
N ARG A 49 16.32 -4.94 -7.31
CA ARG A 49 15.10 -4.33 -7.84
C ARG A 49 13.96 -4.63 -6.90
N VAL A 50 13.13 -3.64 -6.63
CA VAL A 50 11.96 -3.80 -5.76
C VAL A 50 10.79 -3.04 -6.35
N GLN A 51 9.58 -3.43 -6.00
CA GLN A 51 8.41 -2.56 -6.17
C GLN A 51 8.25 -1.77 -4.89
N SER A 52 8.31 -0.45 -4.95
CA SER A 52 7.85 0.37 -3.81
C SER A 52 6.33 0.36 -3.79
N ILE A 53 5.74 0.12 -2.63
CA ILE A 53 4.31 -0.15 -2.50
C ILE A 53 3.68 0.75 -1.43
N ARG A 54 2.44 1.16 -1.72
CA ARG A 54 1.56 1.87 -0.79
C ARG A 54 0.23 1.13 -0.70
N VAL A 55 -0.16 0.82 0.52
CA VAL A 55 -1.45 0.20 0.83
C VAL A 55 -2.32 1.26 1.48
N PHE A 56 -3.52 1.44 0.95
CA PHE A 56 -4.40 2.51 1.37
C PHE A 56 -5.86 2.05 1.45
N ASP A 57 -6.64 2.74 2.27
CA ASP A 57 -8.09 2.58 2.32
C ASP A 57 -8.74 3.58 1.35
N PRO A 58 -9.32 3.13 0.22
CA PRO A 58 -9.96 4.02 -0.74
C PRO A 58 -11.17 4.77 -0.16
N ALA A 59 -11.80 4.27 0.91
CA ALA A 59 -12.94 4.93 1.55
C ALA A 59 -12.52 6.20 2.33
N LEU A 60 -11.24 6.31 2.69
CA LEU A 60 -10.69 7.46 3.41
C LEU A 60 -10.22 8.58 2.48
N ILE A 61 -10.29 8.39 1.16
CA ILE A 61 -9.91 9.39 0.16
C ILE A 61 -11.08 10.35 -0.09
N SER A 62 -10.75 11.64 -0.06
CA SER A 62 -11.74 12.71 -0.18
C SER A 62 -12.43 12.71 -1.56
N GLY A 63 -13.73 13.02 -1.59
CA GLY A 63 -14.49 13.15 -2.84
C GLY A 63 -14.73 11.84 -3.60
N GLY A 64 -14.56 10.67 -2.97
CA GLY A 64 -14.84 9.37 -3.61
C GLY A 64 -13.85 9.00 -4.72
N ALA A 65 -12.72 9.69 -4.81
CA ALA A 65 -11.71 9.50 -5.84
C ALA A 65 -10.76 8.32 -5.57
N GLY A 66 -11.07 7.43 -4.61
CA GLY A 66 -10.17 6.37 -4.18
C GLY A 66 -9.75 5.40 -5.30
N GLY A 67 -10.62 5.17 -6.29
CA GLY A 67 -10.27 4.38 -7.49
C GLY A 67 -9.29 5.08 -8.45
N LYS A 68 -9.09 6.39 -8.32
CA LYS A 68 -8.18 7.21 -9.13
C LYS A 68 -6.92 7.66 -8.39
N ALA A 69 -6.73 7.17 -7.16
CA ALA A 69 -5.57 7.52 -6.33
C ALA A 69 -4.26 7.21 -7.06
N LYS A 70 -3.31 8.16 -7.04
CA LYS A 70 -1.97 7.96 -7.59
C LYS A 70 -0.96 7.74 -6.48
N TYR A 71 0.14 7.09 -6.82
CA TYR A 71 1.16 6.73 -5.86
C TYR A 71 1.64 7.95 -5.07
N LEU A 72 1.99 9.05 -5.75
CA LEU A 72 2.55 10.26 -5.14
C LEU A 72 1.57 10.96 -4.19
N ASP A 73 0.27 10.96 -4.50
CA ASP A 73 -0.76 11.69 -3.76
C ASP A 73 -0.82 11.26 -2.28
N LEU A 74 -0.55 9.99 -2.00
CA LEU A 74 -0.62 9.42 -0.64
C LEU A 74 0.65 9.66 0.21
N GLY A 75 1.75 10.09 -0.40
CA GLY A 75 3.02 10.32 0.30
C GLY A 75 3.30 11.76 0.63
N LEU A 76 2.49 12.68 0.10
CA LEU A 76 2.65 14.10 0.36
C LEU A 76 2.10 14.41 1.75
N GLN A 77 2.96 14.93 2.62
CA GLN A 77 2.61 15.27 4.01
C GLN A 77 1.44 16.26 4.11
N PHE A 78 1.20 17.05 3.06
CA PHE A 78 0.17 18.09 2.98
C PHE A 78 -1.11 17.64 2.26
N SER A 79 -1.17 16.42 1.71
CA SER A 79 -2.42 15.93 1.12
C SER A 79 -3.36 15.48 2.24
N GLY A 80 -4.62 15.96 2.20
CA GLY A 80 -5.66 15.51 3.14
C GLY A 80 -5.94 14.01 3.06
N ASP A 81 -5.49 13.36 1.98
CA ASP A 81 -5.63 11.93 1.73
C ASP A 81 -4.51 11.09 2.35
N ARG A 82 -3.52 11.70 3.03
CA ARG A 82 -2.50 10.97 3.80
C ARG A 82 -3.13 10.03 4.83
N LYS A 83 -4.28 10.38 5.40
CA LYS A 83 -5.03 9.53 6.35
C LYS A 83 -5.48 8.21 5.73
N ALA A 84 -5.58 8.13 4.40
CA ALA A 84 -5.91 6.91 3.69
C ALA A 84 -4.70 5.95 3.61
N LEU A 85 -3.47 6.44 3.75
CA LEU A 85 -2.27 5.61 3.74
C LEU A 85 -2.20 4.77 5.02
N VAL A 86 -2.34 3.46 4.86
CA VAL A 86 -2.32 2.51 5.99
C VAL A 86 -0.93 1.91 6.15
N PHE A 87 -0.32 1.48 5.05
CA PHE A 87 1.04 0.94 5.06
C PHE A 87 1.85 1.42 3.87
N GLU A 88 3.17 1.48 4.05
CA GLU A 88 4.13 1.77 3.00
C GLU A 88 5.32 0.82 3.12
N GLY A 89 5.91 0.44 1.99
CA GLY A 89 7.13 -0.35 2.01
C GLY A 89 7.53 -0.82 0.62
N TYR A 90 8.02 -2.05 0.53
CA TYR A 90 8.51 -2.61 -0.72
C TYR A 90 8.30 -4.13 -0.82
N LEU A 91 8.09 -4.58 -2.06
CA LEU A 91 8.01 -5.97 -2.45
C LEU A 91 9.25 -6.30 -3.29
N ALA A 92 10.09 -7.19 -2.77
CA ALA A 92 11.28 -7.67 -3.45
C ALA A 92 10.96 -8.72 -4.51
N GLU A 93 11.94 -8.93 -5.40
CA GLU A 93 11.84 -9.88 -6.53
C GLU A 93 11.57 -11.32 -6.11
N ASP A 94 12.11 -11.72 -4.96
CA ASP A 94 11.93 -13.04 -4.36
C ASP A 94 10.57 -13.22 -3.66
N GLY A 95 9.72 -12.19 -3.67
CA GLY A 95 8.42 -12.17 -3.01
C GLY A 95 8.48 -11.70 -1.55
N THR A 96 9.64 -11.30 -1.04
CA THR A 96 9.76 -10.75 0.31
C THR A 96 9.02 -9.41 0.40
N VAL A 97 8.15 -9.28 1.39
CA VAL A 97 7.37 -8.07 1.65
C VAL A 97 7.88 -7.40 2.91
N PHE A 98 8.23 -6.13 2.79
CA PHE A 98 8.53 -5.26 3.92
C PHE A 98 7.49 -4.16 3.95
N LEU A 99 6.82 -4.00 5.08
CA LEU A 99 5.79 -2.98 5.29
C LEU A 99 6.07 -2.26 6.60
N THR A 100 5.81 -0.96 6.58
CA THR A 100 5.81 -0.07 7.74
C THR A 100 4.39 0.43 7.94
N ASP A 101 3.91 0.36 9.18
CA ASP A 101 2.63 0.94 9.56
C ASP A 101 2.71 2.48 9.46
N ARG A 102 1.77 3.04 8.71
CA ARG A 102 1.66 4.49 8.48
C ARG A 102 0.35 5.06 9.02
N ARG A 103 -0.49 4.22 9.64
CA ARG A 103 -1.70 4.71 10.32
C ARG A 103 -1.27 5.75 11.36
N PRO A 104 -2.03 6.86 11.49
CA PRO A 104 -1.75 7.82 12.54
C PRO A 104 -1.78 7.09 13.87
N SER A 105 -0.69 7.20 14.66
CA SER A 105 -0.73 6.76 16.04
C SER A 105 -1.86 7.53 16.70
N MET A 106 -2.81 6.82 17.32
CA MET A 106 -3.69 7.45 18.30
C MET A 106 -2.79 7.87 19.46
N VAL A 107 -2.18 9.05 19.35
CA VAL A 107 -1.64 9.73 20.52
C VAL A 107 -2.88 10.18 21.28
N ALA A 108 -3.26 9.38 22.27
CA ALA A 108 -4.17 9.82 23.31
C ALA A 108 -3.54 11.06 23.95
N HIS A 109 -4.19 12.21 23.76
CA HIS A 109 -3.96 13.38 24.61
C HIS A 109 -4.57 13.13 25.98
#